data_AF-E9AGP0-F1
#
_entry.id   AF-E9AGP0-F1
#
_cell.length_a   1.000
_cell.length_b   1.000
_cell.length_c   1.000
_cell.angle_alpha   90.00
_cell.angle_beta   90.00
_cell.angle_gamma   90.00
#
_symmetry.space_group_name_H-M   'P 1'
#
loop_
_entity.id
_entity.type
_entity.pdbx_description
1 polymer ?
#
loop_
_entity_poly.entity_id
_entity_poly.type
_entity_poly.pdbx_seq_one_letter_code
_entity_poly.pdbx_strand_id
1 'polypeptide(L)'
;MVSPGHHPTWVDGAKNFLAGMCGGARVQALRSSGTHLRVTTVHQDAVMPYGMRLTVDSHVIEQHLWRVRNMTPVHVYMNDDYFVNRDVAITDLFNEYGGTIVRTERGIIAAGAVADRSASWAKGVLHTQQFNIMELDVLREDYLPEALVAMWDSLKRVNRSAGAAAVTAISVPPLDEAVDVAHQYEPDPLPGKSLIPRRPRRYTTHAPFVYCTNMFRFFETRYEREFAATALRHRSRKARDLFIPFVYNAFIMARPWQASPKFLPYLLELHRSRRQGRADAMPPTEIVLDNVDGCGPASLLSGATESDCVFAKFLNDLTLNEAVVERVRQVNPLYFNINAGFSSAEAADQLRRFLHGKFPTPVYLEVGGAPPPGEGLVDGAGEVVGGRTRAAGAAAAAEEEALSRLFGDLMALPVVGVVSYEEGVCPLVRSLALAFAGHHRGGVRVSVEQHGGAALREARAALGHRVVSAMPAPACAYKEQVSVDPAARGESVAEIARRAMGEMRGGVELPSTCGAGGAGLRVRGFVVDARTRGAPVRSAAALRDALAVPAQTLSLEDFRAVAVGPSEGDVVLVVSREDAEAKAVHWVNGASESDLLVTYPLPVEAYEDMGAEVRWSVP
;
A
#
# COMPACT_ATOMS: atom_id res chain seq x y z
N MET A 1 4.38 1.33 -2.61
CA MET A 1 3.69 0.14 -3.14
C MET A 1 4.39 -0.32 -4.40
N VAL A 2 4.31 -1.60 -4.73
CA VAL A 2 4.87 -2.16 -5.99
C VAL A 2 3.78 -2.80 -6.84
N SER A 3 3.97 -2.73 -8.15
CA SER A 3 3.17 -3.46 -9.13
C SER A 3 3.73 -4.87 -9.33
N PRO A 4 2.95 -5.78 -9.95
CA PRO A 4 3.40 -7.14 -10.22
C PRO A 4 4.76 -7.22 -10.91
N GLY A 5 5.52 -8.23 -10.50
CA GLY A 5 6.85 -8.49 -11.04
C GLY A 5 7.95 -7.52 -10.59
N HIS A 6 7.62 -6.48 -9.83
CA HIS A 6 8.61 -5.59 -9.24
C HIS A 6 8.99 -6.08 -7.84
N HIS A 7 10.29 -6.13 -7.59
CA HIS A 7 10.87 -6.51 -6.32
C HIS A 7 11.72 -5.32 -5.84
N PRO A 8 11.61 -4.89 -4.58
CA PRO A 8 12.34 -3.74 -4.07
C PRO A 8 13.80 -4.10 -3.77
N THR A 9 14.55 -4.57 -4.77
CA THR A 9 15.97 -4.98 -4.64
C THR A 9 16.89 -3.82 -4.24
N TRP A 10 16.40 -2.59 -4.40
CA TRP A 10 17.04 -1.38 -3.90
C TRP A 10 16.90 -1.21 -2.38
N VAL A 11 16.20 -2.08 -1.65
CA VAL A 11 16.19 -2.06 -0.19
C VAL A 11 17.32 -2.93 0.34
N ASP A 12 18.11 -2.43 1.29
CA ASP A 12 19.05 -3.26 2.06
C ASP A 12 18.29 -4.35 2.82
N GLY A 13 18.29 -5.57 2.28
CA GLY A 13 17.57 -6.70 2.83
C GLY A 13 17.96 -7.02 4.27
N ALA A 14 19.24 -6.92 4.62
CA ALA A 14 19.72 -7.23 5.97
C ALA A 14 19.21 -6.21 6.98
N LYS A 15 19.39 -4.91 6.72
CA LYS A 15 18.88 -3.86 7.61
C LYS A 15 17.36 -3.89 7.66
N ASN A 16 16.70 -4.05 6.52
CA ASN A 16 15.23 -4.01 6.47
C ASN A 16 14.58 -5.25 7.07
N PHE A 17 15.22 -6.41 7.06
CA PHE A 17 14.70 -7.64 7.69
C PHE A 17 15.04 -7.76 9.18
N LEU A 18 16.21 -7.26 9.59
CA LEU A 18 16.73 -7.45 10.96
C LEU A 18 16.56 -6.24 11.89
N ALA A 19 16.58 -4.98 11.41
CA ALA A 19 16.77 -3.80 12.28
C ALA A 19 15.68 -3.55 13.35
N GLY A 20 14.48 -4.08 13.17
CA GLY A 20 13.38 -3.98 14.15
C GLY A 20 13.62 -4.88 15.35
N MET A 21 14.20 -6.07 15.15
CA MET A 21 14.43 -7.05 16.21
C MET A 21 15.89 -7.17 16.64
N CYS A 22 16.86 -7.03 15.75
CA CYS A 22 18.29 -7.28 16.01
C CYS A 22 19.15 -6.02 15.87
N GLY A 23 20.07 -5.80 16.81
CA GLY A 23 21.07 -4.73 16.78
C GLY A 23 21.50 -4.25 18.17
N GLY A 24 22.62 -3.55 18.25
CA GLY A 24 23.17 -3.05 19.53
C GLY A 24 22.37 -1.89 20.15
N ALA A 25 22.95 -1.24 21.16
CA ALA A 25 22.34 -0.13 21.90
C ALA A 25 21.84 1.02 20.99
N ARG A 26 22.45 1.22 19.81
CA ARG A 26 22.04 2.21 18.82
C ARG A 26 20.71 1.88 18.15
N VAL A 27 20.49 0.61 17.79
CA VAL A 27 19.21 0.13 17.27
C VAL A 27 18.15 0.16 18.38
N GLN A 28 18.54 -0.13 19.62
CA GLN A 28 17.63 -0.04 20.76
C GLN A 28 17.23 1.40 21.13
N ALA A 29 18.13 2.38 20.98
CA ALA A 29 17.82 3.80 21.12
C ALA A 29 16.84 4.28 20.02
N LEU A 30 16.91 3.68 18.83
CA LEU A 30 15.94 3.89 17.76
C LEU A 30 14.58 3.20 18.04
N ARG A 31 14.53 2.13 18.86
CA ARG A 31 13.26 1.50 19.32
C ARG A 31 12.47 2.37 20.30
N SER A 32 13.15 3.14 21.15
CA SER A 32 12.49 3.97 22.17
C SER A 32 11.59 5.08 21.62
N SER A 33 11.63 5.35 20.31
CA SER A 33 10.74 6.32 19.65
C SER A 33 9.48 5.70 19.01
N GLY A 34 9.14 4.44 19.32
CA GLY A 34 7.88 3.82 18.88
C GLY A 34 7.74 3.67 17.36
N THR A 35 8.87 3.65 16.64
CA THR A 35 8.96 3.74 15.19
C THR A 35 9.20 2.35 14.59
N HIS A 36 8.39 1.93 13.62
CA HIS A 36 8.84 0.89 12.69
C HIS A 36 10.02 1.50 11.91
N LEU A 37 11.24 0.97 12.09
CA LEU A 37 12.45 1.59 11.54
C LEU A 37 12.61 1.45 10.01
N ARG A 38 11.61 0.93 9.31
CA ARG A 38 11.81 0.18 8.07
C ARG A 38 10.87 0.59 6.95
N VAL A 39 11.33 0.31 5.74
CA VAL A 39 10.56 0.40 4.49
C VAL A 39 9.80 -0.90 4.30
N THR A 40 8.47 -0.84 4.46
CA THR A 40 7.61 -1.95 4.07
C THR A 40 7.17 -1.76 2.64
N THR A 41 7.55 -2.70 1.78
CA THR A 41 7.02 -2.74 0.42
C THR A 41 5.75 -3.56 0.41
N VAL A 42 4.63 -2.93 0.06
CA VAL A 42 3.32 -3.59 -0.07
C VAL A 42 2.97 -3.72 -1.55
N HIS A 43 2.52 -4.90 -1.96
CA HIS A 43 1.95 -5.11 -3.29
C HIS A 43 0.66 -4.30 -3.44
N GLN A 44 0.51 -3.55 -4.54
CA GLN A 44 -0.67 -2.69 -4.73
C GLN A 44 -2.00 -3.46 -4.65
N ASP A 45 -2.03 -4.70 -5.16
CA ASP A 45 -3.24 -5.53 -5.14
C ASP A 45 -3.66 -5.98 -3.72
N ALA A 46 -2.81 -5.78 -2.71
CA ALA A 46 -3.18 -6.03 -1.32
C ALA A 46 -4.08 -4.93 -0.72
N VAL A 47 -4.12 -3.76 -1.38
CA VAL A 47 -4.99 -2.65 -1.01
C VAL A 47 -6.02 -2.32 -2.08
N MET A 48 -5.88 -2.86 -3.31
CA MET A 48 -6.82 -2.66 -4.41
C MET A 48 -7.88 -3.77 -4.53
N PRO A 49 -9.08 -3.46 -5.08
CA PRO A 49 -10.15 -4.43 -5.22
C PRO A 49 -9.78 -5.68 -6.02
N TYR A 50 -10.30 -6.82 -5.56
CA TYR A 50 -10.28 -8.08 -6.30
C TYR A 50 -10.88 -7.87 -7.70
N GLY A 51 -10.25 -8.38 -8.77
CA GLY A 51 -10.71 -8.19 -10.16
C GLY A 51 -10.41 -6.81 -10.80
N MET A 52 -10.07 -5.78 -9.99
CA MET A 52 -9.58 -4.47 -10.48
C MET A 52 -8.05 -4.32 -10.41
N ARG A 53 -7.37 -5.41 -10.09
CA ARG A 53 -5.91 -5.59 -10.05
C ARG A 53 -5.22 -5.18 -11.36
N LEU A 54 -3.93 -4.80 -11.29
CA LEU A 54 -3.09 -4.34 -12.44
C LEU A 54 -3.33 -2.93 -13.00
N THR A 55 -4.10 -2.09 -12.33
CA THR A 55 -4.15 -0.69 -12.79
C THR A 55 -2.77 -0.03 -12.62
N VAL A 56 -2.37 0.75 -13.62
CA VAL A 56 -1.23 1.69 -13.53
C VAL A 56 -1.74 3.13 -13.32
N ASP A 57 -3.04 3.28 -13.08
CA ASP A 57 -3.63 4.58 -12.83
C ASP A 57 -3.41 5.00 -11.37
N SER A 58 -2.48 5.93 -11.16
CA SER A 58 -2.19 6.49 -9.85
C SER A 58 -3.43 7.05 -9.17
N HIS A 59 -4.41 7.60 -9.91
CA HIS A 59 -5.63 8.18 -9.32
C HIS A 59 -6.59 7.11 -8.78
N VAL A 60 -6.57 5.91 -9.36
CA VAL A 60 -7.31 4.76 -8.83
C VAL A 60 -6.56 4.15 -7.64
N ILE A 61 -5.24 4.00 -7.75
CA ILE A 61 -4.41 3.47 -6.67
C ILE A 61 -4.52 4.34 -5.41
N GLU A 62 -4.48 5.66 -5.59
CA GLU A 62 -4.52 6.64 -4.50
C GLU A 62 -5.82 6.56 -3.68
N GLN A 63 -6.94 6.15 -4.29
CA GLN A 63 -8.23 5.95 -3.59
C GLN A 63 -8.14 4.94 -2.46
N HIS A 64 -7.19 4.01 -2.52
CA HIS A 64 -7.11 2.87 -1.63
C HIS A 64 -5.92 2.90 -0.67
N LEU A 65 -5.09 3.96 -0.69
CA LEU A 65 -3.92 4.08 0.20
C LEU A 65 -4.27 3.96 1.69
N TRP A 66 -5.44 4.47 2.07
CA TRP A 66 -5.93 4.41 3.45
C TRP A 66 -6.14 2.97 3.97
N ARG A 67 -6.17 1.97 3.08
CA ARG A 67 -6.31 0.54 3.40
C ARG A 67 -4.99 -0.13 3.77
N VAL A 68 -3.86 0.58 3.68
CA VAL A 68 -2.60 0.11 4.26
C VAL A 68 -2.82 -0.16 5.75
N ARG A 69 -2.41 -1.34 6.23
CA ARG A 69 -2.63 -1.74 7.62
C ARG A 69 -1.83 -0.83 8.55
N ASN A 70 -2.38 -0.53 9.72
CA ASN A 70 -1.85 0.46 10.66
C ASN A 70 -1.70 1.88 10.09
N MET A 71 -2.42 2.23 9.02
CA MET A 71 -2.47 3.60 8.54
C MET A 71 -2.94 4.55 9.66
N THR A 72 -2.14 5.59 9.93
CA THR A 72 -2.41 6.60 10.96
C THR A 72 -3.59 7.48 10.59
N PRO A 73 -4.18 8.23 11.54
CA PRO A 73 -5.25 9.19 11.27
C PRO A 73 -4.92 10.21 10.17
N VAL A 74 -3.64 10.57 10.05
CA VAL A 74 -3.10 11.37 8.96
C VAL A 74 -1.87 10.69 8.38
N HIS A 75 -1.69 10.76 7.06
CA HIS A 75 -0.55 10.18 6.36
C HIS A 75 -0.05 11.09 5.24
N VAL A 76 1.23 10.93 4.88
CA VAL A 76 1.85 11.67 3.78
C VAL A 76 1.98 10.74 2.58
N TYR A 77 1.44 11.15 1.45
CA TYR A 77 1.58 10.46 0.18
C TYR A 77 2.60 11.21 -0.70
N MET A 78 3.69 10.51 -1.03
CA MET A 78 4.68 10.94 -2.00
C MET A 78 4.47 10.11 -3.28
N ASN A 79 4.03 10.77 -4.33
CA ASN A 79 4.00 10.25 -5.69
C ASN A 79 5.39 10.40 -6.35
N ASP A 80 5.52 9.94 -7.59
CA ASP A 80 6.74 10.11 -8.40
C ASP A 80 7.07 11.60 -8.62
N ASP A 81 8.36 11.88 -8.76
CA ASP A 81 9.03 13.14 -9.13
C ASP A 81 9.30 14.21 -8.05
N TYR A 82 8.94 13.95 -6.78
CA TYR A 82 9.18 14.88 -5.67
C TYR A 82 10.57 14.80 -5.06
N PHE A 83 11.11 15.96 -4.70
CA PHE A 83 12.34 16.11 -3.94
C PHE A 83 12.08 16.90 -2.66
N VAL A 84 12.50 16.34 -1.53
CA VAL A 84 12.61 17.05 -0.26
C VAL A 84 13.91 17.84 -0.28
N ASN A 85 13.82 19.17 -0.29
CA ASN A 85 15.00 20.02 -0.48
C ASN A 85 15.75 20.33 0.81
N ARG A 86 15.06 20.27 1.95
CA ARG A 86 15.58 20.57 3.29
C ARG A 86 14.78 19.78 4.33
N ASP A 87 15.27 19.74 5.56
CA ASP A 87 14.60 19.04 6.66
C ASP A 87 13.14 19.50 6.81
N VAL A 88 12.23 18.53 6.91
CA VAL A 88 10.79 18.76 7.06
C VAL A 88 10.43 18.67 8.53
N ALA A 89 9.86 19.74 9.09
CA ALA A 89 9.28 19.73 10.42
C ALA A 89 7.81 19.28 10.38
N ILE A 90 7.28 18.82 11.52
CA ILE A 90 5.84 18.49 11.63
C ILE A 90 4.96 19.70 11.28
N THR A 91 5.39 20.91 11.65
CA THR A 91 4.69 22.17 11.32
C THR A 91 4.66 22.49 9.83
N ASP A 92 5.45 21.81 9.00
CA ASP A 92 5.33 21.91 7.55
C ASP A 92 4.21 21.01 7.00
N LEU A 93 3.73 20.04 7.76
CA LEU A 93 2.69 19.10 7.34
C LEU A 93 1.35 19.43 7.99
N PHE A 94 1.39 19.98 9.21
CA PHE A 94 0.23 20.26 10.05
C PHE A 94 0.23 21.72 10.50
N ASN A 95 -0.96 22.31 10.58
CA ASN A 95 -1.15 23.59 11.27
C ASN A 95 -1.21 23.41 12.79
N GLU A 96 -1.33 24.52 13.51
CA GLU A 96 -1.40 24.57 14.98
C GLU A 96 -2.59 23.81 15.60
N TYR A 97 -3.62 23.49 14.81
CA TYR A 97 -4.79 22.71 15.24
C TYR A 97 -4.68 21.22 14.89
N GLY A 98 -3.55 20.78 14.30
CA GLY A 98 -3.36 19.42 13.80
C GLY A 98 -4.07 19.14 12.47
N GLY A 99 -4.65 20.14 11.81
CA GLY A 99 -5.21 20.02 10.47
C GLY A 99 -4.13 19.99 9.39
N THR A 100 -4.43 19.39 8.24
CA THR A 100 -3.45 19.21 7.17
C THR A 100 -3.13 20.51 6.44
N ILE A 101 -1.89 20.67 5.98
CA ILE A 101 -1.50 21.78 5.12
C ILE A 101 -1.69 21.40 3.65
N VAL A 102 -2.66 22.04 3.01
CA VAL A 102 -2.98 21.90 1.60
C VAL A 102 -2.14 22.88 0.79
N ARG A 103 -1.25 22.38 -0.06
CA ARG A 103 -0.39 23.17 -0.94
C ARG A 103 -0.96 23.25 -2.35
N THR A 104 -1.07 24.48 -2.86
CA THR A 104 -1.62 24.72 -4.21
C THR A 104 -0.76 25.68 -5.02
N GLU A 105 -0.88 25.59 -6.33
CA GLU A 105 -0.37 26.61 -7.22
C GLU A 105 -1.20 27.89 -7.12
N ARG A 106 -0.73 28.97 -7.75
CA ARG A 106 -1.49 30.23 -7.84
C ARG A 106 -2.65 30.14 -8.85
N GLY A 107 -2.61 29.20 -9.79
CA GLY A 107 -3.63 29.06 -10.83
C GLY A 107 -5.00 28.66 -10.26
N ILE A 108 -6.07 29.32 -10.70
CA ILE A 108 -7.46 29.01 -10.32
C ILE A 108 -8.10 28.12 -11.38
N ILE A 109 -8.85 27.13 -10.95
CA ILE A 109 -9.70 26.29 -11.81
C ILE A 109 -11.06 26.99 -11.94
N ALA A 110 -11.23 27.75 -13.02
CA ALA A 110 -12.35 28.69 -13.16
C ALA A 110 -13.72 28.00 -13.27
N ALA A 111 -13.80 26.79 -13.83
CA ALA A 111 -15.05 26.07 -14.04
C ALA A 111 -14.82 24.56 -14.10
N GLY A 112 -15.88 23.78 -13.90
CA GLY A 112 -15.90 22.34 -14.17
C GLY A 112 -16.35 22.03 -15.59
N ALA A 113 -15.97 20.87 -16.13
CA ALA A 113 -16.47 20.36 -17.40
C ALA A 113 -16.40 18.82 -17.45
N VAL A 114 -17.44 18.18 -17.99
CA VAL A 114 -17.42 16.71 -18.18
C VAL A 114 -16.40 16.34 -19.27
N ALA A 115 -15.45 15.48 -18.94
CA ALA A 115 -14.44 15.04 -19.89
C ALA A 115 -14.93 13.98 -20.89
N ASP A 116 -14.18 13.84 -21.98
CA ASP A 116 -14.25 12.73 -22.91
C ASP A 116 -13.49 11.49 -22.38
N ARG A 117 -13.31 10.48 -23.22
CA ARG A 117 -12.59 9.24 -22.87
C ARG A 117 -11.06 9.32 -23.07
N SER A 118 -10.51 10.52 -23.27
CA SER A 118 -9.06 10.70 -23.45
C SER A 118 -8.28 10.48 -22.15
N ALA A 119 -6.95 10.46 -22.22
CA ALA A 119 -6.05 10.38 -21.06
C ALA A 119 -5.52 11.77 -20.61
N SER A 120 -6.16 12.86 -21.07
CA SER A 120 -5.70 14.23 -20.82
C SER A 120 -5.84 14.60 -19.34
N TRP A 121 -4.71 14.92 -18.71
CA TRP A 121 -4.68 15.40 -17.33
C TRP A 121 -5.51 16.67 -17.14
N ALA A 122 -5.34 17.66 -18.02
CA ALA A 122 -6.07 18.94 -17.92
C ALA A 122 -7.59 18.75 -18.00
N LYS A 123 -8.07 17.86 -18.88
CA LYS A 123 -9.50 17.49 -18.94
C LYS A 123 -9.95 16.76 -17.67
N GLY A 124 -9.11 15.91 -17.10
CA GLY A 124 -9.35 15.23 -15.81
C GLY A 124 -9.51 16.19 -14.63
N VAL A 125 -8.70 17.24 -14.58
CA VAL A 125 -8.85 18.31 -13.58
C VAL A 125 -10.20 19.00 -13.70
N LEU A 126 -10.63 19.36 -14.93
CA LEU A 126 -11.93 19.99 -15.16
C LEU A 126 -13.10 19.05 -14.85
N HIS A 127 -12.95 17.75 -15.12
CA HIS A 127 -13.95 16.74 -14.77
C HIS A 127 -14.10 16.55 -13.27
N THR A 128 -12.97 16.42 -12.56
CA THR A 128 -12.95 16.35 -11.10
C THR A 128 -13.52 17.64 -10.49
N GLN A 129 -13.24 18.80 -11.09
CA GLN A 129 -13.83 20.06 -10.67
C GLN A 129 -15.35 20.09 -10.89
N GLN A 130 -15.87 19.52 -11.99
CA GLN A 130 -17.30 19.39 -12.22
C GLN A 130 -17.96 18.59 -11.09
N PHE A 131 -17.36 17.46 -10.70
CA PHE A 131 -17.79 16.65 -9.56
C PHE A 131 -17.78 17.47 -8.25
N ASN A 132 -16.66 18.13 -7.94
CA ASN A 132 -16.52 18.93 -6.72
C ASN A 132 -17.55 20.07 -6.63
N ILE A 133 -17.85 20.77 -7.73
CA ILE A 133 -18.87 21.83 -7.74
C ILE A 133 -20.25 21.24 -7.49
N MET A 134 -20.57 20.13 -8.15
CA MET A 134 -21.84 19.44 -7.96
C MET A 134 -22.04 19.07 -6.48
N GLU A 135 -21.07 18.41 -5.86
CA GLU A 135 -21.19 17.88 -4.50
C GLU A 135 -21.10 18.94 -3.39
N LEU A 136 -20.26 19.97 -3.57
CA LEU A 136 -19.97 20.95 -2.50
C LEU A 136 -20.72 22.27 -2.64
N ASP A 137 -21.09 22.67 -3.85
CA ASP A 137 -21.65 24.00 -4.13
C ASP A 137 -23.11 23.98 -4.58
N VAL A 138 -23.50 22.95 -5.35
CA VAL A 138 -24.86 22.80 -5.90
C VAL A 138 -25.73 21.96 -4.97
N LEU A 139 -25.27 20.77 -4.60
CA LEU A 139 -25.97 19.90 -3.67
C LEU A 139 -25.83 20.42 -2.25
N ARG A 140 -26.93 20.37 -1.51
CA ARG A 140 -26.93 20.68 -0.08
C ARG A 140 -26.05 19.68 0.66
N GLU A 141 -25.44 20.12 1.76
CA GLU A 141 -24.58 19.27 2.59
C GLU A 141 -25.29 18.04 3.18
N ASP A 142 -26.62 18.11 3.28
CA ASP A 142 -27.50 17.07 3.78
C ASP A 142 -28.26 16.33 2.66
N TYR A 143 -27.76 16.42 1.43
CA TYR A 143 -28.28 15.63 0.31
C TYR A 143 -27.72 14.20 0.34
N LEU A 144 -28.61 13.22 0.30
CA LEU A 144 -28.27 11.80 0.19
C LEU A 144 -29.06 11.18 -0.98
N PRO A 145 -28.38 10.63 -2.02
CA PRO A 145 -29.06 10.00 -3.14
C PRO A 145 -29.87 8.77 -2.70
N GLU A 146 -31.11 8.67 -3.17
CA GLU A 146 -31.98 7.52 -2.85
C GLU A 146 -31.40 6.19 -3.35
N ALA A 147 -30.77 6.20 -4.53
CA ALA A 147 -30.10 5.03 -5.09
C ALA A 147 -28.95 4.53 -4.19
N LEU A 148 -28.25 5.44 -3.51
CA LEU A 148 -27.17 5.08 -2.58
C LEU A 148 -27.75 4.42 -1.31
N VAL A 149 -28.85 4.95 -0.77
CA VAL A 149 -29.54 4.36 0.39
C VAL A 149 -30.04 2.95 0.06
N ALA A 150 -30.69 2.78 -1.09
CA ALA A 150 -31.17 1.48 -1.55
C ALA A 150 -30.02 0.46 -1.72
N MET A 151 -28.87 0.90 -2.24
CA MET A 151 -27.67 0.09 -2.37
C MET A 151 -27.14 -0.34 -0.99
N TRP A 152 -27.00 0.58 -0.05
CA TRP A 152 -26.53 0.26 1.31
C TRP A 152 -27.44 -0.74 2.03
N ASP A 153 -28.76 -0.60 1.90
CA ASP A 153 -29.71 -1.54 2.48
C ASP A 153 -29.63 -2.92 1.79
N SER A 154 -29.52 -2.96 0.45
CA SER A 154 -29.35 -4.19 -0.34
C SER A 154 -28.07 -4.95 0.02
N LEU A 155 -26.96 -4.22 0.18
CA LEU A 155 -25.65 -4.77 0.55
C LEU A 155 -25.45 -4.93 2.06
N LYS A 156 -26.50 -4.67 2.86
CA LYS A 156 -26.46 -4.78 4.34
C LYS A 156 -25.32 -3.96 4.98
N ARG A 157 -25.02 -2.79 4.42
CA ARG A 157 -24.02 -1.84 4.96
C ARG A 157 -24.51 -1.16 6.23
N VAL A 158 -25.83 -1.03 6.39
CA VAL A 158 -26.45 -0.36 7.54
C VAL A 158 -26.57 -1.32 8.71
N ASN A 159 -25.75 -1.13 9.73
CA ASN A 159 -25.80 -1.89 10.98
C ASN A 159 -26.54 -1.07 12.04
N ARG A 160 -27.45 -1.72 12.76
CA ARG A 160 -28.17 -1.12 13.89
C ARG A 160 -27.94 -1.97 15.13
N SER A 161 -27.37 -1.38 16.18
CA SER A 161 -27.29 -2.06 17.47
C SER A 161 -28.69 -2.16 18.09
N ALA A 162 -29.04 -3.32 18.65
CA ALA A 162 -30.25 -3.45 19.44
C ALA A 162 -30.07 -2.73 20.80
N GLY A 163 -30.98 -1.82 21.17
CA GLY A 163 -30.96 -1.16 22.48
C GLY A 163 -31.62 0.22 22.48
N ALA A 164 -31.78 0.80 23.69
CA ALA A 164 -32.36 2.14 23.89
C ALA A 164 -31.51 3.27 23.27
N ALA A 165 -30.21 3.06 23.11
CA ALA A 165 -29.29 3.91 22.36
C ALA A 165 -28.89 3.21 21.05
N ALA A 166 -29.86 2.86 20.21
CA ALA A 166 -29.59 2.22 18.93
C ALA A 166 -28.68 3.12 18.06
N VAL A 167 -27.40 2.76 17.96
CA VAL A 167 -26.44 3.45 17.09
C VAL A 167 -26.59 2.84 15.70
N THR A 168 -26.86 3.71 14.73
CA THR A 168 -26.72 3.35 13.33
C THR A 168 -25.27 3.53 12.93
N ALA A 169 -24.69 2.52 12.28
CA ALA A 169 -23.38 2.60 11.65
C ALA A 169 -23.51 2.18 10.18
N ILE A 170 -22.69 2.75 9.32
CA ILE A 170 -22.57 2.36 7.92
C ILE A 170 -21.18 1.77 7.77
N SER A 171 -21.11 0.49 7.40
CA SER A 171 -19.82 -0.17 7.14
C SER A 171 -19.12 0.49 5.97
N VAL A 172 -17.82 0.73 6.12
CA VAL A 172 -16.97 1.09 4.99
C VAL A 172 -16.92 -0.11 4.03
N PRO A 173 -16.98 0.11 2.70
CA PRO A 173 -16.99 -0.99 1.73
C PRO A 173 -15.78 -1.94 1.88
N PRO A 174 -16.01 -3.26 1.99
CA PRO A 174 -14.95 -4.25 1.90
C PRO A 174 -14.38 -4.27 0.49
N LEU A 175 -13.13 -4.70 0.40
CA LEU A 175 -12.35 -4.60 -0.83
C LEU A 175 -12.85 -5.54 -1.94
N ASP A 176 -13.50 -6.64 -1.60
CA ASP A 176 -13.86 -7.74 -2.50
C ASP A 176 -15.20 -7.54 -3.23
N GLU A 177 -16.01 -6.56 -2.81
CA GLU A 177 -17.33 -6.29 -3.40
C GLU A 177 -17.32 -5.20 -4.48
N ALA A 178 -16.23 -4.45 -4.63
CA ALA A 178 -16.22 -3.29 -5.51
C ALA A 178 -16.55 -3.65 -6.97
N VAL A 179 -16.15 -4.84 -7.45
CA VAL A 179 -16.47 -5.28 -8.83
C VAL A 179 -17.96 -5.50 -9.00
N ASP A 180 -18.59 -6.16 -8.03
CA ASP A 180 -20.03 -6.38 -8.02
C ASP A 180 -20.76 -5.03 -7.99
N VAL A 181 -20.26 -4.08 -7.18
CA VAL A 181 -20.82 -2.72 -7.12
C VAL A 181 -20.72 -2.00 -8.45
N ALA A 182 -19.55 -2.00 -9.09
CA ALA A 182 -19.32 -1.34 -10.37
C ALA A 182 -20.18 -1.89 -11.52
N HIS A 183 -20.58 -3.16 -11.43
CA HIS A 183 -21.48 -3.81 -12.39
C HIS A 183 -22.96 -3.56 -12.11
N GLN A 184 -23.36 -3.53 -10.83
CA GLN A 184 -24.77 -3.51 -10.43
C GLN A 184 -25.31 -2.10 -10.16
N TYR A 185 -24.45 -1.15 -9.80
CA TYR A 185 -24.87 0.18 -9.35
C TYR A 185 -24.11 1.27 -10.11
N GLU A 186 -24.70 1.74 -11.21
CA GLU A 186 -24.11 2.82 -12.01
C GLU A 186 -24.11 4.15 -11.23
N PRO A 187 -23.01 4.92 -11.27
CA PRO A 187 -22.98 6.27 -10.70
C PRO A 187 -23.87 7.23 -11.50
N ASP A 188 -24.38 8.25 -10.81
CA ASP A 188 -25.20 9.26 -11.47
C ASP A 188 -24.32 10.10 -12.42
N PRO A 189 -24.79 10.40 -13.65
CA PRO A 189 -23.99 11.17 -14.59
C PRO A 189 -23.84 12.61 -14.12
N LEU A 190 -22.61 13.14 -14.21
CA LEU A 190 -22.37 14.56 -13.98
C LEU A 190 -23.12 15.42 -15.03
N PRO A 191 -23.62 16.60 -14.65
CA PRO A 191 -24.32 17.48 -15.59
C PRO A 191 -23.39 17.89 -16.73
N GLY A 192 -23.85 17.79 -17.98
CA GLY A 192 -23.05 18.14 -19.15
C GLY A 192 -22.74 19.65 -19.28
N LYS A 193 -23.57 20.51 -18.67
CA LYS A 193 -23.32 21.96 -18.61
C LYS A 193 -22.21 22.26 -17.60
N SER A 194 -21.21 23.03 -18.03
CA SER A 194 -20.15 23.52 -17.16
C SER A 194 -20.71 24.24 -15.93
N LEU A 195 -20.21 23.87 -14.76
CA LEU A 195 -20.58 24.51 -13.49
C LEU A 195 -19.48 25.50 -13.07
N ILE A 196 -19.88 26.54 -12.34
CA ILE A 196 -18.99 27.56 -11.78
C ILE A 196 -18.92 27.35 -10.26
N PRO A 197 -17.71 27.27 -9.68
CA PRO A 197 -17.56 27.02 -8.26
C PRO A 197 -18.00 28.23 -7.42
N ARG A 198 -18.58 27.99 -6.24
CA ARG A 198 -18.91 29.06 -5.26
C ARG A 198 -17.68 29.53 -4.49
N ARG A 199 -16.66 28.68 -4.41
CA ARG A 199 -15.38 28.94 -3.72
C ARG A 199 -14.22 28.74 -4.71
N PRO A 200 -13.25 29.65 -4.80
CA PRO A 200 -12.08 29.43 -5.65
C PRO A 200 -11.38 28.12 -5.30
N ARG A 201 -11.14 27.28 -6.30
CA ARG A 201 -10.29 26.08 -6.19
C ARG A 201 -9.10 26.22 -7.12
N ARG A 202 -7.97 25.66 -6.72
CA ARG A 202 -6.66 25.89 -7.36
C ARG A 202 -6.04 24.60 -7.84
N TYR A 203 -5.10 24.71 -8.77
CA TYR A 203 -4.28 23.57 -9.16
C TYR A 203 -3.45 23.09 -7.97
N THR A 204 -3.32 21.78 -7.82
CA THR A 204 -2.47 21.17 -6.78
C THR A 204 -1.00 21.38 -7.12
N THR A 205 -0.15 21.61 -6.12
CA THR A 205 1.30 21.58 -6.34
C THR A 205 1.79 20.16 -6.62
N HIS A 206 2.96 20.06 -7.24
CA HIS A 206 3.75 18.83 -7.25
C HIS A 206 4.56 18.75 -5.94
N ALA A 207 3.86 18.44 -4.85
CA ALA A 207 4.44 18.27 -3.52
C ALA A 207 3.74 17.10 -2.82
N PRO A 208 4.34 16.52 -1.76
CA PRO A 208 3.69 15.48 -0.98
C PRO A 208 2.31 15.92 -0.48
N PHE A 209 1.33 15.03 -0.60
CA PHE A 209 -0.02 15.29 -0.11
C PHE A 209 -0.16 14.79 1.32
N VAL A 210 -0.72 15.63 2.19
CA VAL A 210 -0.99 15.28 3.59
C VAL A 210 -2.47 14.98 3.74
N TYR A 211 -2.79 13.72 4.00
CA TYR A 211 -4.14 13.20 3.94
C TYR A 211 -4.69 12.76 5.29
N CYS A 212 -5.87 13.25 5.62
CA CYS A 212 -6.71 12.70 6.68
C CYS A 212 -7.35 11.39 6.20
N THR A 213 -7.03 10.28 6.87
CA THR A 213 -7.45 8.92 6.50
C THR A 213 -8.97 8.74 6.55
N ASN A 214 -9.65 9.41 7.50
CA ASN A 214 -11.11 9.36 7.60
C ASN A 214 -11.82 9.99 6.39
N MET A 215 -11.21 10.96 5.72
CA MET A 215 -11.78 11.56 4.51
C MET A 215 -11.89 10.52 3.38
N PHE A 216 -10.90 9.63 3.26
CA PHE A 216 -10.94 8.53 2.29
C PHE A 216 -12.01 7.49 2.62
N ARG A 217 -12.18 7.15 3.91
CA ARG A 217 -13.27 6.26 4.35
C ARG A 217 -14.64 6.85 3.99
N PHE A 218 -14.80 8.16 4.18
CA PHE A 218 -16.00 8.87 3.75
C PHE A 218 -16.17 8.80 2.23
N PHE A 219 -15.14 9.09 1.43
CA PHE A 219 -15.24 9.00 -0.03
C PHE A 219 -15.63 7.61 -0.52
N GLU A 220 -14.97 6.58 -0.02
CA GLU A 220 -15.24 5.18 -0.39
C GLU A 220 -16.64 4.75 0.00
N THR A 221 -17.22 5.30 1.07
CA THR A 221 -18.58 4.96 1.50
C THR A 221 -19.65 5.79 0.76
N ARG A 222 -19.42 7.11 0.61
CA ARG A 222 -20.38 8.05 0.00
C ARG A 222 -20.38 8.00 -1.52
N TYR A 223 -19.23 7.71 -2.13
CA TYR A 223 -18.99 7.71 -3.57
C TYR A 223 -18.52 6.33 -4.07
N GLU A 224 -18.96 5.25 -3.39
CA GLU A 224 -18.61 3.86 -3.70
C GLU A 224 -18.88 3.53 -5.17
N ARG A 225 -20.01 3.98 -5.73
CA ARG A 225 -20.41 3.71 -7.13
C ARG A 225 -19.44 4.37 -8.12
N GLU A 226 -19.06 5.62 -7.86
CA GLU A 226 -18.17 6.41 -8.68
C GLU A 226 -16.74 5.82 -8.67
N PHE A 227 -16.24 5.49 -7.48
CA PHE A 227 -14.89 4.93 -7.30
C PHE A 227 -14.81 3.52 -7.87
N ALA A 228 -15.78 2.65 -7.57
CA ALA A 228 -15.82 1.30 -8.11
C ALA A 228 -15.93 1.29 -9.65
N ALA A 229 -16.75 2.17 -10.24
CA ALA A 229 -16.90 2.25 -11.69
C ALA A 229 -15.62 2.70 -12.40
N THR A 230 -14.90 3.70 -11.85
CA THR A 230 -13.63 4.16 -12.42
C THR A 230 -12.53 3.11 -12.25
N ALA A 231 -12.38 2.54 -11.06
CA ALA A 231 -11.41 1.48 -10.78
C ALA A 231 -11.58 0.23 -11.67
N LEU A 232 -12.82 -0.18 -11.95
CA LEU A 232 -13.09 -1.32 -12.83
C LEU A 232 -12.75 -1.03 -14.30
N ARG A 233 -13.17 0.15 -14.79
CA ARG A 233 -13.21 0.47 -16.23
C ARG A 233 -11.92 1.13 -16.71
N HIS A 234 -11.13 1.74 -15.82
CA HIS A 234 -9.95 2.53 -16.17
C HIS A 234 -8.67 1.89 -15.60
N ARG A 235 -7.98 1.09 -16.43
CA ARG A 235 -6.69 0.44 -16.08
C ARG A 235 -5.47 1.36 -16.22
N SER A 236 -5.70 2.54 -16.78
CA SER A 236 -4.72 3.60 -17.03
C SER A 236 -5.48 4.92 -16.96
N ARG A 237 -4.81 6.01 -16.59
CA ARG A 237 -5.41 7.35 -16.49
C ARG A 237 -6.38 7.68 -17.63
N LYS A 238 -7.60 8.04 -17.26
CA LYS A 238 -8.64 8.64 -18.08
C LYS A 238 -8.99 10.02 -17.53
N ALA A 239 -9.39 10.90 -18.43
CA ALA A 239 -9.89 12.22 -18.07
C ALA A 239 -11.23 12.16 -17.31
N ARG A 240 -11.87 10.98 -17.24
CA ARG A 240 -13.08 10.75 -16.44
C ARG A 240 -12.81 10.17 -15.06
N ASP A 241 -11.56 10.01 -14.66
CA ASP A 241 -11.24 9.67 -13.28
C ASP A 241 -11.51 10.86 -12.36
N LEU A 242 -11.72 10.54 -11.08
CA LEU A 242 -11.73 11.53 -10.02
C LEU A 242 -10.32 11.66 -9.47
N PHE A 243 -9.67 12.78 -9.76
CA PHE A 243 -8.29 13.02 -9.34
C PHE A 243 -8.25 13.34 -7.85
N ILE A 244 -7.78 12.38 -7.05
CA ILE A 244 -7.88 12.40 -5.59
C ILE A 244 -7.30 13.65 -4.92
N PRO A 245 -6.15 14.21 -5.34
CA PRO A 245 -5.66 15.45 -4.76
C PRO A 245 -6.67 16.60 -4.86
N PHE A 246 -7.42 16.67 -5.97
CA PHE A 246 -8.43 17.72 -6.18
C PHE A 246 -9.73 17.43 -5.43
N VAL A 247 -10.15 16.17 -5.32
CA VAL A 247 -11.31 15.79 -4.50
C VAL A 247 -11.01 16.07 -3.03
N TYR A 248 -9.89 15.53 -2.52
CA TYR A 248 -9.47 15.73 -1.13
C TYR A 248 -9.35 17.22 -0.78
N ASN A 249 -8.62 18.01 -1.55
CA ASN A 249 -8.44 19.43 -1.29
C ASN A 249 -9.76 20.21 -1.26
N ALA A 250 -10.71 19.85 -2.13
CA ALA A 250 -12.01 20.51 -2.15
C ALA A 250 -12.84 20.19 -0.89
N PHE A 251 -12.88 18.92 -0.48
CA PHE A 251 -13.67 18.47 0.67
C PHE A 251 -13.03 18.84 2.00
N ILE A 252 -11.72 18.68 2.17
CA ILE A 252 -11.04 19.00 3.44
C ILE A 252 -11.15 20.49 3.78
N MET A 253 -11.11 21.36 2.76
CA MET A 253 -11.29 22.80 2.93
C MET A 253 -12.75 23.22 3.12
N ALA A 254 -13.71 22.42 2.67
CA ALA A 254 -15.11 22.81 2.63
C ALA A 254 -15.97 22.19 3.73
N ARG A 255 -15.73 20.91 4.03
CA ARG A 255 -16.59 20.04 4.86
C ARG A 255 -15.78 18.96 5.62
N PRO A 256 -14.75 19.31 6.40
CA PRO A 256 -13.90 18.33 7.09
C PRO A 256 -14.65 17.44 8.10
N TRP A 257 -15.80 17.88 8.62
CA TRP A 257 -16.65 17.09 9.51
C TRP A 257 -17.31 15.88 8.81
N GLN A 258 -17.47 15.91 7.48
CA GLN A 258 -18.08 14.79 6.76
C GLN A 258 -17.26 13.51 6.82
N ALA A 259 -15.96 13.63 7.10
CA ALA A 259 -15.07 12.50 7.33
C ALA A 259 -15.43 11.68 8.59
N SER A 260 -16.23 12.23 9.50
CA SER A 260 -16.64 11.53 10.72
C SER A 260 -17.43 10.26 10.39
N PRO A 261 -17.12 9.11 11.04
CA PRO A 261 -17.93 7.91 10.93
C PRO A 261 -19.37 8.09 11.45
N LYS A 262 -19.65 9.17 12.17
CA LYS A 262 -20.99 9.53 12.66
C LYS A 262 -21.81 10.31 11.62
N PHE A 263 -21.17 10.95 10.65
CA PHE A 263 -21.86 11.86 9.72
C PHE A 263 -22.82 11.13 8.78
N LEU A 264 -22.37 10.07 8.09
CA LEU A 264 -23.24 9.34 7.16
C LEU A 264 -24.41 8.64 7.86
N PRO A 265 -24.25 8.02 9.05
CA PRO A 265 -25.39 7.54 9.82
C PRO A 265 -26.39 8.62 10.22
N TYR A 266 -25.91 9.78 10.67
CA TYR A 266 -26.76 10.93 10.96
C TYR A 266 -27.53 11.37 9.71
N LEU A 267 -26.84 11.50 8.58
CA LEU A 267 -27.43 11.89 7.30
C LEU A 267 -28.50 10.89 6.82
N LEU A 268 -28.25 9.60 6.99
CA LEU A 268 -29.19 8.54 6.66
C LEU A 268 -30.47 8.62 7.50
N GLU A 269 -30.35 8.87 8.80
CA GLU A 269 -31.51 9.02 9.68
C GLU A 269 -32.28 10.31 9.35
N LEU A 270 -31.58 11.41 9.03
CA LEU A 270 -32.19 12.66 8.60
C LEU A 270 -32.98 12.48 7.30
N HIS A 271 -32.41 11.75 6.34
CA HIS A 271 -33.06 11.38 5.08
C HIS A 271 -34.35 10.58 5.33
N ARG A 272 -34.28 9.55 6.18
CA ARG A 272 -35.43 8.71 6.56
C ARG A 272 -36.52 9.49 7.29
N SER A 273 -36.14 10.34 8.25
CA SER A 273 -37.05 11.21 9.00
C SER A 273 -37.85 12.12 8.07
N ARG A 274 -37.18 12.74 7.10
CA ARG A 274 -37.83 13.60 6.09
C ARG A 274 -38.81 12.84 5.21
N ARG A 275 -38.46 11.62 4.79
CA ARG A 275 -39.36 10.75 4.00
C ARG A 275 -40.59 10.30 4.77
N GLN A 276 -40.47 10.13 6.09
CA GLN A 276 -41.57 9.78 6.98
C GLN A 276 -42.42 10.98 7.40
N GLY A 277 -42.04 12.21 7.01
CA GLY A 277 -42.72 13.43 7.44
C GLY A 277 -42.60 13.72 8.93
N ARG A 278 -41.59 13.15 9.61
CA ARG A 278 -41.33 13.42 11.03
C ARG A 278 -40.86 14.86 11.20
N ALA A 279 -41.53 15.59 12.09
CA ALA A 279 -41.25 17.00 12.39
C ALA A 279 -40.33 17.18 13.61
N ASP A 280 -40.19 16.13 14.41
CA ASP A 280 -39.28 16.04 15.53
C ASP A 280 -37.84 16.28 15.05
N ALA A 281 -37.19 17.28 15.66
CA ALA A 281 -35.80 17.58 15.39
C ALA A 281 -34.97 16.34 15.77
N MET A 282 -34.20 15.82 14.81
CA MET A 282 -33.22 14.79 15.10
C MET A 282 -32.28 15.26 16.22
N PRO A 283 -31.89 14.38 17.16
CA PRO A 283 -30.91 14.74 18.15
C PRO A 283 -29.62 15.21 17.46
N PRO A 284 -28.97 16.26 17.98
CA PRO A 284 -27.72 16.75 17.41
C PRO A 284 -26.64 15.66 17.46
N THR A 285 -25.81 15.61 16.42
CA THR A 285 -24.61 14.76 16.40
C THR A 285 -23.39 15.62 16.67
N GLU A 286 -22.60 15.23 17.68
CA GLU A 286 -21.34 15.89 18.01
C GLU A 286 -20.19 15.25 17.21
N ILE A 287 -19.50 16.09 16.44
CA ILE A 287 -18.33 15.71 15.63
C ILE A 287 -17.15 16.55 16.11
N VAL A 288 -16.08 15.88 16.52
CA VAL A 288 -14.80 16.50 16.87
C VAL A 288 -13.90 16.55 15.64
N LEU A 289 -13.17 17.64 15.42
CA LEU A 289 -12.27 17.82 14.27
C LEU A 289 -10.81 17.58 14.67
N ASP A 290 -10.47 16.34 15.01
CA ASP A 290 -9.17 15.93 15.58
C ASP A 290 -8.40 14.89 14.73
N ASN A 291 -8.86 14.63 13.51
CA ASN A 291 -8.42 13.56 12.59
C ASN A 291 -8.80 12.13 13.01
N VAL A 292 -9.34 11.91 14.21
CA VAL A 292 -9.78 10.61 14.71
C VAL A 292 -11.28 10.43 14.51
N ASP A 293 -12.07 11.47 14.80
CA ASP A 293 -13.50 11.56 14.46
C ASP A 293 -13.68 12.20 13.08
N GLY A 294 -13.88 13.52 13.00
CA GLY A 294 -13.75 14.28 11.75
C GLY A 294 -12.29 14.63 11.45
N CYS A 295 -12.04 15.25 10.29
CA CYS A 295 -10.69 15.74 9.99
C CYS A 295 -10.42 17.09 10.66
N GLY A 296 -9.18 17.32 11.08
CA GLY A 296 -8.74 18.63 11.55
C GLY A 296 -8.91 19.71 10.46
N PRO A 297 -9.23 20.96 10.83
CA PRO A 297 -9.45 22.02 9.87
C PRO A 297 -8.17 22.32 9.09
N ALA A 298 -8.17 22.11 7.78
CA ALA A 298 -6.99 22.31 6.94
C ALA A 298 -6.65 23.79 6.70
N SER A 299 -5.37 24.05 6.44
CA SER A 299 -4.87 25.36 6.01
C SER A 299 -4.43 25.29 4.54
N LEU A 300 -4.75 26.33 3.76
CA LEU A 300 -4.35 26.45 2.37
C LEU A 300 -3.13 27.37 2.25
N LEU A 301 -2.05 26.87 1.62
CA LEU A 301 -0.89 27.67 1.22
C LEU A 301 -0.82 27.72 -0.32
N SER A 302 -0.86 28.93 -0.90
CA SER A 302 -1.04 29.09 -2.35
C SER A 302 0.10 29.84 -3.05
N GLY A 303 0.52 29.29 -4.18
CA GLY A 303 1.59 29.86 -5.00
C GLY A 303 2.97 29.60 -4.38
N ALA A 304 4.02 29.77 -5.19
CA ALA A 304 5.36 29.26 -4.87
C ALA A 304 5.92 29.76 -3.52
N THR A 305 5.56 30.97 -3.09
CA THR A 305 6.06 31.56 -1.85
C THR A 305 5.37 30.98 -0.61
N GLU A 306 4.04 30.90 -0.60
CA GLU A 306 3.32 30.37 0.58
C GLU A 306 3.38 28.86 0.63
N SER A 307 3.23 28.18 -0.51
CA SER A 307 3.27 26.72 -0.56
C SER A 307 4.68 26.16 -0.35
N ASP A 308 5.69 27.02 -0.48
CA ASP A 308 7.11 26.69 -0.40
C ASP A 308 7.49 25.54 -1.37
N CYS A 309 6.93 25.63 -2.58
CA CYS A 309 7.05 24.61 -3.62
C CYS A 309 7.45 25.23 -4.97
N VAL A 310 8.40 24.58 -5.66
CA VAL A 310 8.78 24.96 -7.03
C VAL A 310 8.51 23.83 -8.00
N PHE A 311 7.70 24.13 -9.02
CA PHE A 311 7.59 23.27 -10.20
C PHE A 311 8.80 23.44 -11.12
N ALA A 312 9.53 22.35 -11.36
CA ALA A 312 10.64 22.32 -12.31
C ALA A 312 10.38 21.26 -13.40
N LYS A 313 10.64 21.66 -14.65
CA LYS A 313 10.56 20.78 -15.82
C LYS A 313 11.87 20.87 -16.59
N PHE A 314 12.58 19.76 -16.69
CA PHE A 314 13.78 19.67 -17.51
C PHE A 314 13.40 19.38 -18.96
N LEU A 315 14.09 20.02 -19.89
CA LEU A 315 13.87 20.00 -21.33
C LEU A 315 15.19 19.65 -22.04
N ASN A 316 15.13 19.44 -23.37
CA ASN A 316 16.34 19.35 -24.19
C ASN A 316 17.08 20.71 -24.34
N ASP A 317 16.54 21.78 -23.78
CA ASP A 317 17.14 23.11 -23.76
C ASP A 317 17.94 23.29 -22.46
N LEU A 318 19.27 23.18 -22.57
CA LEU A 318 20.19 23.30 -21.42
C LEU A 318 20.16 24.68 -20.76
N THR A 319 19.80 25.73 -21.51
CA THR A 319 19.72 27.11 -20.98
C THR A 319 18.49 27.27 -20.10
N LEU A 320 17.34 26.75 -20.56
CA LEU A 320 16.12 26.74 -19.74
C LEU A 320 16.29 25.85 -18.50
N ASN A 321 16.97 24.71 -18.62
CA ASN A 321 17.30 23.86 -17.48
C ASN A 321 18.17 24.59 -16.45
N GLU A 322 19.18 25.35 -16.89
CA GLU A 322 20.03 26.13 -15.98
C GLU A 322 19.22 27.20 -15.24
N ALA A 323 18.29 27.88 -15.92
CA ALA A 323 17.37 28.84 -15.28
C ALA A 323 16.45 28.16 -14.25
N VAL A 324 16.02 26.92 -14.51
CA VAL A 324 15.25 26.11 -13.56
C VAL A 324 16.09 25.72 -12.35
N VAL A 325 17.33 25.26 -12.56
CA VAL A 325 18.29 24.91 -11.50
C VAL A 325 18.57 26.12 -10.61
N GLU A 326 18.86 27.26 -11.21
CA GLU A 326 19.15 28.49 -10.48
C GLU A 326 17.91 28.98 -9.72
N ARG A 327 16.71 28.84 -10.28
CA ARG A 327 15.47 29.14 -9.56
C ARG A 327 15.29 28.25 -8.33
N VAL A 328 15.54 26.95 -8.42
CA VAL A 328 15.46 26.04 -7.26
C VAL A 328 16.50 26.43 -6.20
N ARG A 329 17.72 26.81 -6.62
CA ARG A 329 18.77 27.29 -5.70
C ARG A 329 18.38 28.60 -5.01
N GLN A 330 17.87 29.58 -5.75
CA GLN A 330 17.51 30.91 -5.23
C GLN A 330 16.29 30.89 -4.33
N VAL A 331 15.23 30.18 -4.73
CA VAL A 331 14.00 30.07 -3.92
C VAL A 331 14.27 29.20 -2.68
N ASN A 332 15.14 28.19 -2.82
CA ASN A 332 15.41 27.19 -1.79
C ASN A 332 14.10 26.62 -1.18
N PRO A 333 13.16 26.13 -2.01
CA PRO A 333 11.82 25.77 -1.55
C PRO A 333 11.88 24.57 -0.60
N LEU A 334 10.87 24.32 0.23
CA LEU A 334 10.77 23.06 0.99
C LEU A 334 10.71 21.84 0.06
N TYR A 335 9.88 21.93 -0.98
CA TYR A 335 9.73 20.88 -2.00
C TYR A 335 9.96 21.43 -3.40
N PHE A 336 10.53 20.60 -4.27
CA PHE A 336 10.47 20.83 -5.70
C PHE A 336 10.25 19.51 -6.41
N ASN A 337 9.76 19.55 -7.65
CA ASN A 337 9.63 18.36 -8.48
C ASN A 337 10.41 18.51 -9.77
N ILE A 338 10.81 17.40 -10.39
CA ILE A 338 11.46 17.41 -11.70
C ILE A 338 10.67 16.58 -12.69
N ASN A 339 9.88 17.26 -13.52
CA ASN A 339 9.23 16.63 -14.66
C ASN A 339 10.22 16.40 -15.81
N ALA A 340 10.24 15.18 -16.34
CA ALA A 340 11.03 14.83 -17.51
C ALA A 340 10.33 15.28 -18.80
N GLY A 341 10.83 16.34 -19.42
CA GLY A 341 10.47 16.79 -20.77
C GLY A 341 11.66 16.75 -21.74
N PHE A 342 12.68 15.94 -21.44
CA PHE A 342 13.91 15.80 -22.21
C PHE A 342 14.06 14.36 -22.74
N SER A 343 14.91 14.22 -23.74
CA SER A 343 15.27 12.96 -24.40
C SER A 343 16.75 12.90 -24.80
N SER A 344 17.52 13.98 -24.61
CA SER A 344 18.94 14.03 -24.94
C SER A 344 19.84 13.57 -23.78
N ALA A 345 21.00 13.01 -24.10
CA ALA A 345 21.98 12.59 -23.11
C ALA A 345 22.55 13.77 -22.33
N GLU A 346 22.74 14.92 -22.99
CA GLU A 346 23.29 16.14 -22.38
C GLU A 346 22.35 16.72 -21.32
N ALA A 347 21.04 16.70 -21.57
CA ALA A 347 20.03 17.13 -20.58
C ALA A 347 19.96 16.16 -19.41
N ALA A 348 20.06 14.85 -19.66
CA ALA A 348 20.16 13.84 -18.62
C ALA A 348 21.42 14.04 -17.75
N ASP A 349 22.57 14.34 -18.35
CA ASP A 349 23.81 14.64 -17.65
C ASP A 349 23.76 15.94 -16.84
N GLN A 350 23.09 16.99 -17.35
CA GLN A 350 22.86 18.21 -16.58
C GLN A 350 22.00 17.95 -15.35
N LEU A 351 20.91 17.18 -15.51
CA LEU A 351 20.06 16.76 -14.40
C LEU A 351 20.84 15.94 -13.35
N ARG A 352 21.61 14.94 -13.79
CA ARG A 352 22.46 14.13 -12.91
C ARG A 352 23.43 15.01 -12.11
N ARG A 353 24.15 15.92 -12.78
CA ARG A 353 25.09 16.85 -12.11
C ARG A 353 24.39 17.74 -11.09
N PHE A 354 23.21 18.25 -11.42
CA PHE A 354 22.41 19.04 -10.48
C PHE A 354 22.03 18.22 -9.24
N LEU A 355 21.51 17.00 -9.43
CA LEU A 355 21.11 16.12 -8.33
C LEU A 355 22.31 15.69 -7.48
N HIS A 356 23.44 15.32 -8.08
CA HIS A 356 24.66 14.99 -7.35
C HIS A 356 25.21 16.19 -6.55
N GLY A 357 25.19 17.39 -7.13
CA GLY A 357 25.62 18.59 -6.41
C GLY A 357 24.70 18.96 -5.25
N LYS A 358 23.40 18.65 -5.37
CA LYS A 358 22.38 18.97 -4.36
C LYS A 358 22.28 17.93 -3.25
N PHE A 359 22.44 16.66 -3.61
CA PHE A 359 22.40 15.51 -2.72
C PHE A 359 23.72 14.74 -2.84
N PRO A 360 24.84 15.30 -2.34
CA PRO A 360 26.17 14.70 -2.51
C PRO A 360 26.32 13.36 -1.80
N THR A 361 25.54 13.15 -0.74
CA THR A 361 25.43 11.89 0.00
C THR A 361 24.02 11.35 -0.15
N PRO A 362 23.65 10.77 -1.31
CA PRO A 362 22.35 10.12 -1.40
C PRO A 362 22.26 9.08 -0.28
N VAL A 363 21.18 9.16 0.51
CA VAL A 363 20.83 8.05 1.40
C VAL A 363 20.25 6.99 0.49
N TYR A 364 21.13 6.10 0.05
CA TYR A 364 20.70 4.83 -0.48
C TYR A 364 19.94 4.13 0.65
N LEU A 365 18.64 3.92 0.45
CA LEU A 365 17.93 2.80 1.10
C LEU A 365 18.56 1.44 0.67
N GLU A 366 19.44 1.51 -0.34
CA GLU A 366 20.20 0.46 -1.01
C GLU A 366 21.38 -0.05 -0.19
N VAL A 367 21.79 -1.26 -0.56
CA VAL A 367 22.94 -1.98 -0.01
C VAL A 367 24.11 -1.03 0.20
N GLY A 368 24.55 -0.89 1.45
CA GLY A 368 25.70 -0.05 1.81
C GLY A 368 27.00 -0.60 1.25
N GLY A 369 27.25 -0.41 -0.05
CA GLY A 369 28.60 -0.43 -0.58
C GLY A 369 29.28 0.89 -0.20
N ALA A 370 30.52 0.83 0.31
CA ALA A 370 31.34 2.03 0.38
C ALA A 370 31.34 2.72 -1.00
N PRO A 371 31.28 4.07 -1.07
CA PRO A 371 31.35 4.75 -2.35
C PRO A 371 32.59 4.27 -3.13
N PRO A 372 32.49 4.13 -4.46
CA PRO A 372 33.59 3.64 -5.27
C PRO A 372 34.86 4.47 -5.01
N PRO A 373 36.05 3.83 -5.06
CA PRO A 373 37.30 4.50 -4.72
C PRO A 373 37.49 5.75 -5.58
N GLY A 374 37.46 6.93 -4.94
CA GLY A 374 37.61 8.23 -5.59
C GLY A 374 36.56 9.28 -5.20
N GLU A 375 35.42 8.89 -4.64
CA GLU A 375 34.33 9.81 -4.25
C GLU A 375 34.17 10.00 -2.73
N GLY A 376 35.24 9.85 -1.96
CA GLY A 376 35.29 10.40 -0.61
C GLY A 376 35.40 11.92 -0.71
N LEU A 377 34.48 12.67 -0.11
CA LEU A 377 34.52 14.14 0.03
C LEU A 377 35.93 14.59 0.45
N VAL A 378 36.75 14.97 -0.53
CA VAL A 378 38.05 15.61 -0.30
C VAL A 378 37.79 17.11 -0.24
N ASP A 379 37.30 17.59 0.90
CA ASP A 379 37.52 19.00 1.19
C ASP A 379 38.99 19.14 1.63
N GLY A 380 39.72 19.99 0.91
CA GLY A 380 41.18 20.15 0.94
C GLY A 380 41.76 20.69 2.25
N ALA A 381 41.15 20.38 3.40
CA ALA A 381 41.60 20.80 4.71
C ALA A 381 41.31 19.74 5.78
N GLY A 382 41.69 18.48 5.59
CA GLY A 382 42.04 17.53 6.66
C GLY A 382 41.03 17.24 7.79
N GLU A 383 39.84 17.80 7.78
CA GLU A 383 38.81 17.62 8.79
C GLU A 383 37.69 16.75 8.23
N VAL A 384 37.52 15.58 8.83
CA VAL A 384 36.41 14.67 8.56
C VAL A 384 35.12 15.37 9.02
N VAL A 385 34.42 15.99 8.07
CA VAL A 385 33.07 16.52 8.29
C VAL A 385 32.14 15.33 8.54
N GLY A 386 31.74 15.17 9.80
CA GLY A 386 30.99 14.00 10.31
C GLY A 386 31.85 13.21 11.29
N GLY A 387 31.89 13.67 12.54
CA GLY A 387 32.75 13.19 13.63
C GLY A 387 32.59 11.71 14.04
N ARG A 388 32.92 10.77 13.15
CA ARG A 388 33.18 9.38 13.49
C ARG A 388 34.68 9.20 13.65
N THR A 389 35.12 8.86 14.86
CA THR A 389 36.48 8.34 15.06
C THR A 389 36.65 7.05 14.23
N ARG A 390 37.84 6.79 13.69
CA ARG A 390 38.15 5.54 12.95
C ARG A 390 37.69 4.28 13.68
N ALA A 391 37.79 4.28 15.02
CA ALA A 391 37.33 3.18 15.87
C ALA A 391 35.80 2.99 15.85
N ALA A 392 35.02 4.07 15.93
CA ALA A 392 33.56 4.01 15.81
C ALA A 392 33.12 3.57 14.40
N GLY A 393 33.87 3.99 13.37
CA GLY A 393 33.66 3.51 11.99
C GLY A 393 33.92 2.01 11.82
N ALA A 394 35.04 1.51 12.36
CA ALA A 394 35.40 0.09 12.29
C ALA A 394 34.41 -0.80 13.05
N ALA A 395 33.96 -0.39 14.24
CA ALA A 395 32.97 -1.12 15.01
C ALA A 395 31.60 -1.17 14.28
N ALA A 396 31.18 -0.06 13.67
CA ALA A 396 29.95 -0.02 12.88
C ALA A 396 30.03 -0.90 11.63
N ALA A 397 31.16 -0.90 10.92
CA ALA A 397 31.38 -1.76 9.76
C ALA A 397 31.36 -3.26 10.14
N ALA A 398 31.95 -3.63 11.28
CA ALA A 398 31.92 -4.99 11.78
C ALA A 398 30.51 -5.44 12.20
N GLU A 399 29.71 -4.55 12.80
CA GLU A 399 28.30 -4.83 13.13
C GLU A 399 27.45 -5.01 11.87
N GLU A 400 27.65 -4.18 10.86
CA GLU A 400 26.97 -4.28 9.56
C GLU A 400 27.32 -5.59 8.85
N GLU A 401 28.61 -5.96 8.80
CA GLU A 401 29.05 -7.23 8.21
C GLU A 401 28.45 -8.44 8.96
N ALA A 402 28.38 -8.39 10.29
CA ALA A 402 27.76 -9.45 11.08
C ALA A 402 26.25 -9.59 10.81
N LEU A 403 25.53 -8.47 10.68
CA LEU A 403 24.10 -8.47 10.30
C LEU A 403 23.89 -8.99 8.89
N SER A 404 24.74 -8.61 7.93
CA SER A 404 24.67 -9.10 6.55
C SER A 404 24.91 -10.61 6.46
N ARG A 405 25.87 -11.16 7.22
CA ARG A 405 26.10 -12.61 7.30
C ARG A 405 24.91 -13.33 7.93
N LEU A 406 24.41 -12.84 9.08
CA LEU A 406 23.22 -13.39 9.74
C LEU A 406 22.02 -13.41 8.80
N PHE A 407 21.78 -12.33 8.07
CA PHE A 407 20.71 -12.25 7.08
C PHE A 407 20.91 -13.27 5.96
N GLY A 408 22.11 -13.39 5.40
CA GLY A 408 22.44 -14.39 4.38
C GLY A 408 22.17 -15.82 4.85
N ASP A 409 22.60 -16.15 6.08
CA ASP A 409 22.39 -17.46 6.68
C ASP A 409 20.89 -17.76 6.89
N LEU A 410 20.13 -16.77 7.36
CA LEU A 410 18.67 -16.90 7.49
C LEU A 410 18.01 -17.11 6.12
N MET A 411 18.39 -16.35 5.10
CA MET A 411 17.83 -16.48 3.75
C MET A 411 18.18 -17.80 3.05
N ALA A 412 19.17 -18.55 3.55
CA ALA A 412 19.52 -19.89 3.10
C ALA A 412 18.71 -21.01 3.78
N LEU A 413 18.00 -20.70 4.87
CA LEU A 413 17.13 -21.65 5.55
C LEU A 413 15.90 -22.01 4.69
N PRO A 414 15.33 -23.21 4.84
CA PRO A 414 14.15 -23.60 4.07
C PRO A 414 12.89 -22.82 4.46
N VAL A 415 12.00 -22.65 3.48
CA VAL A 415 10.62 -22.16 3.68
C VAL A 415 9.63 -23.31 3.52
N VAL A 416 8.76 -23.49 4.51
CA VAL A 416 7.63 -24.42 4.45
C VAL A 416 6.34 -23.63 4.19
N GLY A 417 5.74 -23.82 3.03
CA GLY A 417 4.41 -23.29 2.72
C GLY A 417 3.33 -24.28 3.16
N VAL A 418 2.20 -23.80 3.66
CA VAL A 418 1.03 -24.64 3.93
C VAL A 418 -0.20 -24.04 3.27
N VAL A 419 -0.89 -24.81 2.43
CA VAL A 419 -2.09 -24.37 1.70
C VAL A 419 -3.22 -25.38 1.86
N SER A 420 -4.46 -24.92 1.76
CA SER A 420 -5.65 -25.77 1.85
C SER A 420 -6.08 -26.40 0.52
N TYR A 421 -5.55 -25.88 -0.59
CA TYR A 421 -5.90 -26.27 -1.95
C TYR A 421 -4.66 -26.22 -2.84
N GLU A 422 -4.54 -27.17 -3.77
CA GLU A 422 -3.40 -27.27 -4.69
C GLU A 422 -3.23 -26.00 -5.54
N GLU A 423 -4.33 -25.33 -5.90
CA GLU A 423 -4.34 -24.03 -6.61
C GLU A 423 -3.63 -22.90 -5.84
N GLY A 424 -3.37 -23.07 -4.54
CA GLY A 424 -2.63 -22.10 -3.73
C GLY A 424 -1.11 -22.27 -3.79
N VAL A 425 -0.59 -23.40 -4.31
CA VAL A 425 0.84 -23.72 -4.27
C VAL A 425 1.65 -22.72 -5.08
N CYS A 426 1.31 -22.52 -6.35
CA CYS A 426 2.10 -21.67 -7.24
C CYS A 426 2.11 -20.20 -6.83
N PRO A 427 0.96 -19.58 -6.54
CA PRO A 427 0.95 -18.20 -6.08
C PRO A 427 1.74 -18.02 -4.77
N LEU A 428 1.71 -19.02 -3.88
CA LEU A 428 2.48 -18.97 -2.64
C LEU A 428 3.98 -18.96 -2.92
N VAL A 429 4.47 -19.86 -3.79
CA VAL A 429 5.88 -19.89 -4.20
C VAL A 429 6.32 -18.56 -4.81
N ARG A 430 5.53 -17.98 -5.71
CA ARG A 430 5.86 -16.69 -6.35
C ARG A 430 5.83 -15.51 -5.38
N SER A 431 4.92 -15.53 -4.41
CA SER A 431 4.84 -14.47 -3.40
C SER A 431 6.11 -14.34 -2.56
N LEU A 432 6.93 -15.41 -2.45
CA LEU A 432 8.18 -15.40 -1.70
C LEU A 432 9.19 -14.39 -2.26
N ALA A 433 9.16 -14.12 -3.57
CA ALA A 433 10.03 -13.12 -4.18
C ALA A 433 9.75 -11.72 -3.65
N LEU A 434 8.48 -11.38 -3.38
CA LEU A 434 8.14 -10.14 -2.69
C LEU A 434 8.42 -10.25 -1.19
N ALA A 435 7.96 -11.33 -0.55
CA ALA A 435 8.03 -11.51 0.90
C ALA A 435 9.47 -11.43 1.44
N PHE A 436 10.45 -11.94 0.70
CA PHE A 436 11.86 -11.88 1.05
C PHE A 436 12.66 -10.92 0.16
N ALA A 437 11.99 -9.99 -0.54
CA ALA A 437 12.62 -9.02 -1.45
C ALA A 437 13.64 -9.65 -2.44
N GLY A 438 13.38 -10.87 -2.88
CA GLY A 438 14.24 -11.61 -3.81
C GLY A 438 15.52 -12.15 -3.18
N HIS A 439 15.66 -12.17 -1.85
CA HIS A 439 16.87 -12.66 -1.16
C HIS A 439 16.84 -14.13 -0.74
N HIS A 440 15.66 -14.76 -0.60
CA HIS A 440 15.57 -16.17 -0.20
C HIS A 440 16.26 -17.09 -1.24
N ARG A 441 17.07 -18.04 -0.75
CA ARG A 441 17.83 -19.01 -1.55
C ARG A 441 17.68 -20.46 -1.06
N GLY A 442 17.00 -20.66 0.07
CA GLY A 442 16.73 -22.00 0.61
C GLY A 442 15.75 -22.79 -0.25
N GLY A 443 15.62 -24.08 0.08
CA GLY A 443 14.58 -24.94 -0.51
C GLY A 443 13.17 -24.53 -0.05
N VAL A 444 12.18 -24.77 -0.88
CA VAL A 444 10.77 -24.50 -0.60
C VAL A 444 10.00 -25.81 -0.57
N ARG A 445 9.26 -26.07 0.51
CA ARG A 445 8.40 -27.25 0.61
C ARG A 445 6.97 -26.81 0.85
N VAL A 446 6.04 -27.15 -0.04
CA VAL A 446 4.64 -26.77 0.11
C VAL A 446 3.81 -27.99 0.50
N SER A 447 3.19 -27.93 1.66
CA SER A 447 2.29 -28.94 2.17
C SER A 447 0.84 -28.58 1.83
N VAL A 448 0.13 -29.49 1.17
CA VAL A 448 -1.26 -29.31 0.74
C VAL A 448 -2.19 -30.10 1.65
N GLU A 449 -2.91 -29.39 2.52
CA GLU A 449 -3.95 -29.98 3.39
C GLU A 449 -5.29 -29.89 2.68
N GLN A 450 -5.77 -30.97 2.06
CA GLN A 450 -7.07 -30.95 1.35
C GLN A 450 -8.23 -30.60 2.30
N HIS A 451 -8.68 -29.35 2.24
CA HIS A 451 -9.70 -28.83 3.13
C HIS A 451 -11.12 -29.12 2.61
N GLY A 452 -11.93 -29.79 3.41
CA GLY A 452 -13.36 -30.06 3.10
C GLY A 452 -13.62 -31.21 2.12
N GLY A 453 -12.57 -31.89 1.63
CA GLY A 453 -12.67 -33.11 0.82
C GLY A 453 -13.00 -32.89 -0.68
N ALA A 454 -13.29 -31.66 -1.09
CA ALA A 454 -13.48 -31.29 -2.49
C ALA A 454 -12.33 -30.38 -2.96
N ALA A 455 -11.94 -30.48 -4.23
CA ALA A 455 -10.98 -29.56 -4.82
C ALA A 455 -11.59 -28.15 -4.97
N LEU A 456 -10.76 -27.10 -4.96
CA LEU A 456 -11.26 -25.73 -5.12
C LEU A 456 -11.99 -25.53 -6.46
N ARG A 457 -11.50 -26.16 -7.53
CA ARG A 457 -12.17 -26.26 -8.83
C ARG A 457 -13.59 -26.83 -8.75
N GLU A 458 -13.81 -27.85 -7.93
CA GLU A 458 -15.13 -28.47 -7.75
C GLU A 458 -16.07 -27.54 -6.98
N ALA A 459 -15.58 -26.92 -5.90
CA ALA A 459 -16.35 -25.93 -5.14
C ALA A 459 -16.75 -24.74 -6.02
N ARG A 460 -15.83 -24.26 -6.85
CA ARG A 460 -16.05 -23.18 -7.82
C ARG A 460 -17.10 -23.57 -8.88
N ALA A 461 -17.03 -24.79 -9.43
CA ALA A 461 -18.03 -25.30 -10.36
C ALA A 461 -19.42 -25.45 -9.72
N ALA A 462 -19.49 -25.95 -8.48
CA ALA A 462 -20.74 -26.08 -7.73
C ALA A 462 -21.41 -24.74 -7.44
N LEU A 463 -20.60 -23.68 -7.26
CA LEU A 463 -21.08 -22.31 -7.07
C LEU A 463 -21.40 -21.59 -8.39
N GLY A 464 -21.14 -22.22 -9.55
CA GLY A 464 -21.30 -21.58 -10.86
C GLY A 464 -20.37 -20.37 -11.05
N HIS A 465 -19.24 -20.32 -10.33
CA HIS A 465 -18.36 -19.17 -10.34
C HIS A 465 -17.31 -19.31 -11.45
N ARG A 466 -17.44 -18.52 -12.51
CA ARG A 466 -16.52 -18.54 -13.65
C ARG A 466 -15.29 -17.69 -13.36
N VAL A 467 -14.10 -18.29 -13.51
CA VAL A 467 -12.82 -17.55 -13.48
C VAL A 467 -12.54 -17.00 -14.87
N VAL A 468 -12.23 -15.71 -14.93
CA VAL A 468 -11.77 -15.06 -16.16
C VAL A 468 -10.46 -14.37 -15.80
N SER A 469 -9.34 -14.91 -16.26
CA SER A 469 -8.09 -14.16 -16.20
C SER A 469 -8.13 -13.04 -17.24
N ALA A 470 -7.77 -11.85 -16.82
CA ALA A 470 -7.59 -10.72 -17.72
C ALA A 470 -6.31 -10.86 -18.58
N MET A 471 -5.35 -11.69 -18.16
CA MET A 471 -4.04 -11.82 -18.79
C MET A 471 -3.55 -13.28 -18.82
N PRO A 472 -2.73 -13.66 -19.80
CA PRO A 472 -2.05 -14.93 -19.75
C PRO A 472 -0.99 -14.92 -18.64
N ALA A 473 -0.81 -16.07 -17.97
CA ALA A 473 0.21 -16.26 -16.94
C ALA A 473 1.11 -17.46 -17.32
N PRO A 474 2.43 -17.37 -17.13
CA PRO A 474 3.34 -18.52 -17.20
C PRO A 474 2.83 -19.66 -16.31
N ALA A 475 2.73 -20.86 -16.87
CA ALA A 475 2.41 -22.06 -16.13
C ALA A 475 3.47 -22.35 -15.07
N CYS A 476 3.06 -23.02 -14.00
CA CYS A 476 3.94 -23.31 -12.88
C CYS A 476 4.66 -24.64 -13.13
N ALA A 477 5.95 -24.58 -13.36
CA ALA A 477 6.83 -25.72 -13.48
C ALA A 477 7.98 -25.56 -12.48
N TYR A 478 8.05 -26.44 -11.50
CA TYR A 478 8.99 -26.31 -10.39
C TYR A 478 10.32 -27.01 -10.67
N LYS A 479 11.40 -26.39 -10.19
CA LYS A 479 12.73 -27.00 -10.12
C LYS A 479 12.85 -27.86 -8.85
N GLU A 480 13.96 -28.58 -8.74
CA GLU A 480 14.28 -29.46 -7.60
C GLU A 480 14.28 -28.77 -6.23
N GLN A 481 14.43 -27.44 -6.21
CA GLN A 481 14.38 -26.62 -4.99
C GLN A 481 12.98 -26.56 -4.38
N VAL A 482 11.93 -26.88 -5.15
CA VAL A 482 10.54 -26.86 -4.67
C VAL A 482 9.98 -28.28 -4.65
N SER A 483 9.50 -28.72 -3.48
CA SER A 483 8.71 -29.95 -3.36
C SER A 483 7.28 -29.66 -2.93
N VAL A 484 6.33 -30.48 -3.38
CA VAL A 484 4.92 -30.37 -3.01
C VAL A 484 4.48 -31.72 -2.44
N ASP A 485 4.01 -31.71 -1.20
CA ASP A 485 3.67 -32.91 -0.45
C ASP A 485 2.24 -32.80 0.11
N PRO A 486 1.48 -33.90 0.22
CA PRO A 486 0.21 -33.88 0.93
C PRO A 486 0.43 -33.66 2.44
N ALA A 487 -0.52 -33.00 3.09
CA ALA A 487 -0.59 -32.86 4.55
C ALA A 487 -1.82 -33.57 5.09
N ALA A 488 -1.71 -34.12 6.30
CA ALA A 488 -2.86 -34.71 6.96
C ALA A 488 -3.83 -33.62 7.44
N ARG A 489 -5.13 -33.91 7.43
CA ARG A 489 -6.13 -32.97 7.93
C ARG A 489 -5.92 -32.69 9.41
N GLY A 490 -5.88 -31.41 9.80
CA GLY A 490 -5.69 -30.97 11.17
C GLY A 490 -4.24 -31.10 11.68
N GLU A 491 -3.28 -31.43 10.82
CA GLU A 491 -1.86 -31.46 11.17
C GLU A 491 -1.42 -30.07 11.65
N SER A 492 -0.71 -30.03 12.78
CA SER A 492 -0.22 -28.77 13.34
C SER A 492 0.95 -28.22 12.53
N VAL A 493 1.15 -26.91 12.58
CA VAL A 493 2.30 -26.25 11.92
C VAL A 493 3.62 -26.89 12.36
N ALA A 494 3.75 -27.25 13.63
CA ALA A 494 4.97 -27.85 14.16
C ALA A 494 5.21 -29.26 13.58
N GLU A 495 4.16 -30.07 13.42
CA GLU A 495 4.27 -31.41 12.81
C GLU A 495 4.63 -31.32 11.33
N ILE A 496 3.95 -30.46 10.57
CA ILE A 496 4.25 -30.21 9.17
C ILE A 496 5.70 -29.74 9.02
N ALA A 497 6.13 -28.78 9.84
CA ALA A 497 7.49 -28.25 9.80
C ALA A 497 8.53 -29.34 10.12
N ARG A 498 8.32 -30.17 11.15
CA ARG A 498 9.22 -31.29 11.48
C ARG A 498 9.32 -32.30 10.34
N ARG A 499 8.19 -32.70 9.77
CA ARG A 499 8.15 -33.64 8.64
C ARG A 499 8.85 -33.06 7.42
N ALA A 500 8.47 -31.83 7.05
CA ALA A 500 9.03 -31.14 5.90
C ALA A 500 10.53 -30.97 6.06
N MET A 501 11.03 -30.51 7.21
CA MET A 501 12.46 -30.30 7.45
C MET A 501 13.27 -31.60 7.67
N GLY A 502 12.62 -32.77 7.73
CA GLY A 502 13.25 -34.07 7.95
C GLY A 502 13.93 -34.18 9.32
N GLU A 503 15.00 -34.96 9.41
CA GLU A 503 15.95 -34.83 10.52
C GLU A 503 16.62 -33.46 10.40
N MET A 504 16.11 -32.47 11.13
CA MET A 504 16.59 -31.09 11.10
C MET A 504 18.11 -31.05 11.33
N ARG A 505 18.92 -30.94 10.28
CA ARG A 505 20.37 -30.67 10.37
C ARG A 505 20.61 -29.19 10.08
N GLY A 506 21.34 -28.51 10.96
CA GLY A 506 21.68 -27.08 10.83
C GLY A 506 20.57 -26.10 11.18
N GLY A 507 20.95 -24.89 11.59
CA GLY A 507 20.04 -23.79 11.95
C GLY A 507 20.86 -22.56 12.28
N VAL A 508 20.22 -21.39 12.29
CA VAL A 508 20.87 -20.10 12.53
C VAL A 508 20.54 -19.63 13.93
N GLU A 509 21.55 -19.44 14.76
CA GLU A 509 21.37 -18.89 16.10
C GLU A 509 21.18 -17.37 16.03
N LEU A 510 20.06 -16.88 16.56
CA LEU A 510 19.81 -15.46 16.67
C LEU A 510 20.67 -14.87 17.79
N PRO A 511 21.45 -13.81 17.53
CA PRO A 511 22.29 -13.19 18.54
C PRO A 511 21.44 -12.62 19.69
N SER A 512 22.05 -12.47 20.87
CA SER A 512 21.39 -11.91 22.06
C SER A 512 20.85 -10.49 21.86
N THR A 513 21.35 -9.77 20.86
CA THR A 513 20.89 -8.44 20.43
C THR A 513 19.54 -8.46 19.70
N CYS A 514 19.03 -9.64 19.35
CA CYS A 514 17.68 -9.84 18.82
C CYS A 514 16.63 -9.79 19.96
N GLY A 515 16.13 -8.60 20.26
CA GLY A 515 15.08 -8.35 21.27
C GLY A 515 13.66 -8.71 20.79
N ALA A 516 12.73 -8.83 21.76
CA ALA A 516 11.34 -9.32 21.62
C ALA A 516 11.17 -10.86 21.49
N GLY A 517 11.95 -11.63 22.26
CA GLY A 517 11.75 -13.08 22.44
C GLY A 517 12.58 -13.98 21.52
N GLY A 518 13.40 -13.41 20.63
CA GLY A 518 14.24 -14.16 19.68
C GLY A 518 15.64 -14.52 20.17
N ALA A 519 16.17 -13.84 21.18
CA ALA A 519 17.54 -14.03 21.67
C ALA A 519 17.83 -15.48 22.07
N GLY A 520 18.86 -16.08 21.45
CA GLY A 520 19.29 -17.46 21.72
C GLY A 520 18.44 -18.55 21.06
N LEU A 521 17.41 -18.18 20.29
CA LEU A 521 16.67 -19.15 19.48
C LEU A 521 17.52 -19.60 18.30
N ARG A 522 17.50 -20.91 18.03
CA ARG A 522 18.06 -21.50 16.82
C ARG A 522 16.96 -21.67 15.79
N VAL A 523 16.97 -20.82 14.78
CA VAL A 523 15.99 -20.81 13.69
C VAL A 523 16.34 -21.92 12.70
N ARG A 524 15.38 -22.81 12.46
CA ARG A 524 15.54 -23.97 11.56
C ARG A 524 14.95 -23.72 10.17
N GLY A 525 14.05 -22.75 10.06
CA GLY A 525 13.34 -22.42 8.83
C GLY A 525 12.20 -21.45 9.07
N PHE A 526 11.55 -21.08 7.97
CA PHE A 526 10.35 -20.24 7.97
C PHE A 526 9.12 -21.09 7.62
N VAL A 527 7.96 -20.71 8.14
CA VAL A 527 6.68 -21.27 7.73
C VAL A 527 5.75 -20.15 7.29
N VAL A 528 5.18 -20.28 6.10
CA VAL A 528 4.07 -19.45 5.62
C VAL A 528 2.80 -20.28 5.64
N ASP A 529 2.00 -20.11 6.69
CA ASP A 529 0.73 -20.81 6.87
C ASP A 529 -0.41 -20.04 6.19
N ALA A 530 -0.70 -20.43 4.95
CA ALA A 530 -1.67 -19.84 4.05
C ALA A 530 -3.00 -20.62 4.00
N ARG A 531 -3.25 -21.53 4.95
CA ARG A 531 -4.48 -22.33 5.00
C ARG A 531 -5.73 -21.47 5.07
N THR A 532 -6.81 -21.94 4.43
CA THR A 532 -8.11 -21.28 4.44
C THR A 532 -8.68 -21.24 5.86
N ARG A 533 -9.19 -20.07 6.28
CA ARG A 533 -9.82 -19.92 7.59
C ARG A 533 -11.17 -20.66 7.63
N GLY A 534 -11.38 -21.48 8.66
CA GLY A 534 -12.72 -21.96 9.01
C GLY A 534 -13.22 -23.18 8.22
N ALA A 535 -14.46 -23.08 7.73
CA ALA A 535 -15.25 -24.19 7.18
C ALA A 535 -15.13 -24.30 5.64
N PRO A 536 -15.59 -25.42 5.03
CA PRO A 536 -15.48 -25.63 3.57
C PRO A 536 -16.08 -24.48 2.75
N VAL A 537 -15.48 -24.22 1.58
CA VAL A 537 -15.93 -23.19 0.62
C VAL A 537 -17.34 -23.51 0.11
N ARG A 538 -18.33 -22.74 0.59
CA ARG A 538 -19.76 -22.93 0.30
C ARG A 538 -20.48 -21.67 -0.20
N SER A 539 -19.75 -20.58 -0.43
CA SER A 539 -20.31 -19.31 -0.91
C SER A 539 -19.30 -18.60 -1.80
N ALA A 540 -19.76 -17.65 -2.62
CA ALA A 540 -18.87 -16.83 -3.45
C ALA A 540 -17.86 -16.01 -2.63
N ALA A 541 -18.27 -15.49 -1.46
CA ALA A 541 -17.36 -14.78 -0.56
C ALA A 541 -16.28 -15.73 0.01
N ALA A 542 -16.68 -16.90 0.51
CA ALA A 542 -15.72 -17.90 0.99
C ALA A 542 -14.78 -18.38 -0.13
N LEU A 543 -15.29 -18.43 -1.37
CA LEU A 543 -14.48 -18.77 -2.53
C LEU A 543 -13.41 -17.69 -2.80
N ARG A 544 -13.75 -16.40 -2.77
CA ARG A 544 -12.78 -15.29 -2.95
C ARG A 544 -11.68 -15.26 -1.89
N ASP A 545 -11.96 -15.77 -0.69
CA ASP A 545 -11.01 -15.87 0.42
C ASP A 545 -10.31 -17.24 0.54
N ALA A 546 -10.61 -18.17 -0.37
CA ALA A 546 -10.15 -19.54 -0.30
C ALA A 546 -8.62 -19.62 -0.37
N LEU A 547 -8.01 -18.90 -1.32
CA LEU A 547 -6.57 -18.77 -1.44
C LEU A 547 -6.14 -17.43 -0.86
N ALA A 548 -4.97 -17.40 -0.23
CA ALA A 548 -4.33 -16.16 0.17
C ALA A 548 -2.82 -16.33 0.19
N VAL A 549 -2.09 -15.28 -0.16
CA VAL A 549 -0.63 -15.26 -0.12
C VAL A 549 -0.11 -13.96 0.47
N PRO A 550 1.07 -13.95 1.12
CA PRO A 550 1.70 -12.72 1.59
C PRO A 550 1.86 -11.70 0.47
N ALA A 551 1.68 -10.43 0.81
CA ALA A 551 1.71 -9.34 -0.16
C ALA A 551 2.45 -8.11 0.32
N GLN A 552 3.46 -8.35 1.14
CA GLN A 552 4.44 -7.35 1.52
C GLN A 552 5.81 -8.01 1.75
N THR A 553 6.86 -7.21 1.72
CA THR A 553 8.15 -7.61 2.30
C THR A 553 7.97 -7.88 3.78
N LEU A 554 8.42 -9.06 4.21
CA LEU A 554 8.36 -9.50 5.58
C LEU A 554 9.62 -9.09 6.33
N SER A 555 9.43 -9.01 7.63
CA SER A 555 10.34 -8.49 8.61
C SER A 555 10.46 -9.50 9.75
N LEU A 556 11.59 -9.59 10.47
CA LEU A 556 11.73 -10.60 11.52
C LEU A 556 10.60 -10.53 12.57
N GLU A 557 10.12 -9.33 12.93
CA GLU A 557 9.00 -9.15 13.88
C GLU A 557 7.63 -9.65 13.35
N ASP A 558 7.49 -9.84 12.04
CA ASP A 558 6.28 -10.39 11.44
C ASP A 558 6.11 -11.88 11.77
N PHE A 559 7.16 -12.56 12.20
CA PHE A 559 7.12 -13.99 12.51
C PHE A 559 6.97 -14.27 14.01
N ARG A 560 6.23 -15.33 14.35
CA ARG A 560 6.22 -15.89 15.71
C ARG A 560 7.10 -17.13 15.75
N ALA A 561 7.78 -17.36 16.88
CA ALA A 561 8.57 -18.57 17.07
C ALA A 561 7.68 -19.76 17.46
N VAL A 562 7.92 -20.91 16.85
CA VAL A 562 7.25 -22.18 17.19
C VAL A 562 8.30 -23.26 17.39
N ALA A 563 8.31 -23.89 18.57
CA ALA A 563 9.23 -24.97 18.88
C ALA A 563 8.97 -26.20 17.99
N VAL A 564 10.05 -26.75 17.43
CA VAL A 564 10.02 -27.92 16.54
C VAL A 564 11.04 -28.99 16.93
N GLY A 565 12.08 -28.65 17.68
CA GLY A 565 13.13 -29.57 18.08
C GLY A 565 12.95 -30.16 19.49
N PRO A 566 13.92 -30.97 19.95
CA PRO A 566 13.94 -31.50 21.31
C PRO A 566 14.21 -30.41 22.36
N SER A 567 14.88 -29.32 21.97
CA SER A 567 15.04 -28.12 22.80
C SER A 567 13.94 -27.11 22.49
N GLU A 568 13.42 -26.43 23.50
CA GLU A 568 12.50 -25.29 23.33
C GLU A 568 13.13 -24.15 22.51
N GLY A 569 14.47 -24.09 22.43
CA GLY A 569 15.20 -23.11 21.63
C GLY A 569 15.29 -23.44 20.14
N ASP A 570 14.98 -24.66 19.71
CA ASP A 570 14.93 -25.03 18.29
C ASP A 570 13.56 -24.67 17.70
N VAL A 571 13.51 -23.61 16.88
CA VAL A 571 12.25 -23.02 16.42
C VAL A 571 12.16 -22.89 14.90
N VAL A 572 10.93 -22.81 14.41
CA VAL A 572 10.62 -22.20 13.11
C VAL A 572 9.96 -20.85 13.31
N LEU A 573 10.16 -19.95 12.35
CA LEU A 573 9.55 -18.63 12.31
C LEU A 573 8.30 -18.68 11.44
N VAL A 574 7.13 -18.51 12.05
CA VAL A 574 5.83 -18.70 11.40
C VAL A 574 5.15 -17.35 11.15
N VAL A 575 4.69 -17.15 9.92
CA VAL A 575 3.69 -16.14 9.57
C VAL A 575 2.44 -16.87 9.10
N SER A 576 1.30 -16.57 9.72
CA SER A 576 0.01 -17.17 9.35
C SER A 576 -0.99 -16.10 8.97
N ARG A 577 -2.04 -16.47 8.22
CA ARG A 577 -3.17 -15.55 7.96
C ARG A 577 -3.81 -15.02 9.24
N GLU A 578 -3.84 -15.80 10.31
CA GLU A 578 -4.43 -15.40 11.60
C GLU A 578 -3.54 -14.35 12.28
N ASP A 579 -2.24 -14.63 12.36
CA ASP A 579 -1.25 -13.71 12.94
C ASP A 579 -1.13 -12.42 12.11
N ALA A 580 -1.34 -12.51 10.80
CA ALA A 580 -1.21 -11.39 9.87
C ALA A 580 -2.14 -10.22 10.20
N GLU A 581 -3.33 -10.49 10.76
CA GLU A 581 -4.20 -9.40 11.20
C GLU A 581 -3.64 -8.67 12.41
N ALA A 582 -3.19 -9.42 13.42
CA ALA A 582 -2.59 -8.85 14.63
C ALA A 582 -1.27 -8.12 14.34
N LYS A 583 -0.50 -8.61 13.36
CA LYS A 583 0.82 -8.07 12.98
C LYS A 583 0.79 -7.10 11.81
N ALA A 584 -0.40 -6.76 11.33
CA ALA A 584 -0.58 -5.85 10.22
C ALA A 584 0.11 -6.27 8.89
N VAL A 585 0.25 -7.57 8.66
CA VAL A 585 0.82 -8.11 7.41
C VAL A 585 -0.23 -8.11 6.30
N HIS A 586 0.11 -7.55 5.14
CA HIS A 586 -0.74 -7.56 3.96
C HIS A 586 -0.76 -8.92 3.26
N TRP A 587 -1.95 -9.34 2.84
CA TRP A 587 -2.19 -10.56 2.07
C TRP A 587 -3.09 -10.24 0.88
N VAL A 588 -2.93 -11.01 -0.20
CA VAL A 588 -3.81 -10.97 -1.36
C VAL A 588 -4.60 -12.26 -1.42
N ASN A 589 -5.93 -12.16 -1.46
CA ASN A 589 -6.83 -13.30 -1.56
C ASN A 589 -7.22 -13.61 -3.02
N GLY A 590 -7.65 -14.83 -3.30
CA GLY A 590 -8.14 -15.20 -4.63
C GLY A 590 -9.06 -16.42 -4.65
N ALA A 591 -9.89 -16.48 -5.70
CA ALA A 591 -10.82 -17.57 -5.93
C ALA A 591 -10.23 -18.74 -6.72
N SER A 592 -9.06 -18.56 -7.32
CA SER A 592 -8.34 -19.54 -8.13
C SER A 592 -6.85 -19.22 -8.21
N GLU A 593 -6.06 -20.19 -8.68
CA GLU A 593 -4.64 -19.96 -9.00
C GLU A 593 -4.50 -18.76 -9.96
N SER A 594 -5.29 -18.72 -11.04
CA SER A 594 -5.21 -17.65 -12.04
C SER A 594 -5.44 -16.26 -11.45
N ASP A 595 -6.35 -16.11 -10.50
CA ASP A 595 -6.65 -14.81 -9.88
C ASP A 595 -5.47 -14.25 -9.08
N LEU A 596 -4.66 -15.13 -8.50
CA LEU A 596 -3.44 -14.75 -7.78
C LEU A 596 -2.22 -14.69 -8.70
N LEU A 597 -2.17 -15.47 -9.78
CA LEU A 597 -1.11 -15.34 -10.79
C LEU A 597 -1.25 -14.06 -11.62
N VAL A 598 -2.42 -13.44 -11.68
CA VAL A 598 -2.55 -12.05 -12.15
C VAL A 598 -1.73 -11.09 -11.27
N THR A 599 -1.69 -11.34 -9.95
CA THR A 599 -0.92 -10.54 -8.97
C THR A 599 0.57 -10.90 -8.97
N TYR A 600 0.89 -12.19 -9.02
CA TYR A 600 2.26 -12.70 -9.07
C TYR A 600 2.50 -13.48 -10.38
N PRO A 601 2.59 -12.80 -11.54
CA PRO A 601 2.64 -13.46 -12.83
C PRO A 601 4.02 -13.98 -13.19
N LEU A 602 5.08 -13.41 -12.63
CA LEU A 602 6.43 -13.76 -13.04
C LEU A 602 6.94 -15.00 -12.27
N PRO A 603 7.51 -15.99 -12.97
CA PRO A 603 8.16 -17.11 -12.33
C PRO A 603 9.41 -16.63 -11.58
N VAL A 604 9.71 -17.29 -10.47
CA VAL A 604 10.93 -17.04 -9.71
C VAL A 604 12.03 -17.95 -10.22
N GLU A 605 13.06 -17.39 -10.85
CA GLU A 605 14.14 -18.18 -11.50
C GLU A 605 14.77 -19.23 -10.57
N ALA A 606 14.88 -18.95 -9.27
CA ALA A 606 15.43 -19.89 -8.29
C ALA A 606 14.55 -21.14 -8.05
N TYR A 607 13.24 -21.06 -8.32
CA TYR A 607 12.24 -22.07 -7.95
C TYR A 607 11.50 -22.67 -9.14
N GLU A 608 11.39 -21.93 -10.23
CA GLU A 608 10.57 -22.27 -11.37
C GLU A 608 11.41 -22.35 -12.66
N ASP A 609 10.95 -23.19 -13.60
CA ASP A 609 11.46 -23.27 -14.95
C ASP A 609 11.02 -22.04 -15.77
N MET A 610 11.99 -21.23 -16.18
CA MET A 610 11.77 -20.03 -16.99
C MET A 610 11.30 -20.36 -18.41
N GLY A 611 11.42 -21.62 -18.85
CA GLY A 611 10.91 -22.12 -20.13
C GLY A 611 9.44 -22.57 -20.10
N ALA A 612 8.75 -22.45 -18.96
CA ALA A 612 7.37 -22.89 -18.83
C ALA A 612 6.42 -22.20 -19.82
N GLU A 613 5.45 -22.96 -20.33
CA GLU A 613 4.45 -22.47 -21.29
C GLU A 613 3.61 -21.33 -20.70
N VAL A 614 3.38 -20.26 -21.47
CA VAL A 614 2.44 -19.19 -21.10
C VAL A 614 1.02 -19.63 -21.44
N ARG A 615 0.15 -19.72 -20.43
CA ARG A 615 -1.23 -20.18 -20.58
C ARG A 615 -2.24 -19.07 -20.33
N TRP A 616 -3.33 -19.11 -21.08
CA TRP A 616 -4.55 -18.38 -20.74
C TRP A 616 -5.33 -19.18 -19.70
N SER A 617 -6.04 -18.51 -18.80
CA SER A 617 -7.09 -19.19 -18.05
C SER A 617 -8.11 -19.71 -19.06
N VAL A 618 -8.22 -21.03 -19.20
CA VAL A 618 -9.32 -21.61 -19.97
C VAL A 618 -10.57 -21.52 -19.06
N PRO A 619 -11.69 -20.95 -19.56
CA PRO A 619 -12.93 -20.81 -18.79
C PRO A 619 -13.45 -22.07 -18.11
#